data_AF-A0A8J5MZN8-F1
#
_entry.id   AF-A0A8J5MZN8-F1
#
_cell.length_a   1.000
_cell.length_b   1.000
_cell.length_c   1.000
_cell.angle_alpha   90.00
_cell.angle_beta   90.00
_cell.angle_gamma   90.00
#
_symmetry.space_group_name_H-M   'P 1'
#
loop_
_entity.id
_entity.type
_entity.pdbx_description
1 polymer ?
#
loop_
_entity_poly.entity_id
_entity_poly.type
_entity_poly.pdbx_seq_one_letter_code
_entity_poly.pdbx_strand_id
1 'polypeptide(L)'
;MVASPPVFCFISDGRYKPYKCPHCFKSYSSKSNLNTHVRDLHAAVPQVFTCPYCNKKYSSKNSLRYHITMYHREEKNRDQALQHAIATAQPMPAHGLHGSPNTHDPSRVNQLPTGHQPHQVQHQAQQVQQQTQQMQQQAQQVQQQAQQVQQHLYSQLQQPGGQQLEPQVELSMVEEAKYQVCGATNTVMSETHKC
;
A
#
# COMPACT_ATOMS: atom_id res chain seq x y z
N MET A 1 -10.54 47.44 -9.53
CA MET A 1 -9.99 46.59 -10.60
C MET A 1 -8.67 46.04 -10.08
N VAL A 2 -8.60 44.74 -9.80
CA VAL A 2 -7.40 44.13 -9.20
C VAL A 2 -6.24 44.21 -10.19
N ALA A 3 -5.12 44.79 -9.76
CA ALA A 3 -3.90 44.80 -10.54
C ALA A 3 -3.38 43.36 -10.66
N SER A 4 -3.46 42.79 -11.85
CA SER A 4 -2.80 41.54 -12.18
C SER A 4 -1.29 41.67 -11.93
N PRO A 5 -0.67 40.80 -11.12
CA PRO A 5 0.77 40.88 -10.88
C PRO A 5 1.53 40.60 -12.19
N PRO A 6 2.68 41.26 -12.42
CA PRO A 6 3.44 41.09 -13.64
C PRO A 6 3.88 39.63 -13.75
N VAL A 7 3.46 38.96 -14.82
CA VAL A 7 4.03 37.68 -15.24
C VAL A 7 5.50 37.91 -15.56
N PHE A 8 6.34 37.75 -14.55
CA PHE A 8 7.77 37.89 -14.66
C PHE A 8 8.29 36.82 -15.64
N CYS A 9 8.42 37.22 -16.90
CA CYS A 9 8.81 36.36 -18.01
C CYS A 9 10.34 36.24 -18.00
N PHE A 10 10.87 35.29 -17.23
CA PHE A 10 12.31 35.05 -17.14
C PHE A 10 12.77 34.19 -18.33
N ILE A 11 13.09 34.86 -19.44
CA ILE A 11 13.74 34.26 -20.60
C ILE A 11 15.23 34.11 -20.28
N SER A 12 15.68 32.93 -19.88
CA SER A 12 17.11 32.70 -19.60
C SER A 12 17.91 32.24 -20.81
N ASP A 13 17.29 31.70 -21.87
CA ASP A 13 17.97 31.19 -23.09
C ASP A 13 17.00 31.00 -24.27
N GLY A 14 16.10 31.96 -24.52
CA GLY A 14 15.11 31.87 -25.61
C GLY A 14 14.04 30.77 -25.45
N ARG A 15 14.07 29.98 -24.36
CA ARG A 15 13.02 28.99 -24.02
C ARG A 15 12.21 29.47 -22.83
N TYR A 16 10.93 29.72 -23.06
CA TYR A 16 9.96 30.03 -22.00
C TYR A 16 9.83 28.84 -21.04
N LYS A 17 10.13 29.08 -19.76
CA LYS A 17 10.12 28.08 -18.68
C LYS A 17 9.30 28.62 -17.50
N PRO A 18 7.96 28.54 -17.55
CA PRO A 18 7.11 29.17 -16.55
C PRO A 18 7.14 28.50 -15.17
N TYR A 19 7.67 27.28 -15.07
CA TYR A 19 7.61 26.48 -13.85
C TYR A 19 8.94 26.53 -13.08
N LYS A 20 9.02 27.39 -12.05
CA LYS A 20 10.21 27.53 -11.21
C LYS A 20 10.21 26.57 -10.03
N CYS A 21 11.39 26.09 -9.66
CA CYS A 21 11.56 25.35 -8.43
C CYS A 21 11.52 26.31 -7.22
N PRO A 22 10.75 26.01 -6.15
CA PRO A 22 10.75 26.82 -4.94
C PRO A 22 11.99 26.62 -4.07
N HIS A 23 12.78 25.57 -4.31
CA HIS A 23 13.94 25.20 -3.49
C HIS A 23 15.29 25.48 -4.17
N CYS A 24 15.30 25.77 -5.47
CA CYS A 24 16.53 26.13 -6.20
C CYS A 24 16.22 27.01 -7.42
N PHE A 25 17.26 27.56 -8.06
CA PHE A 25 17.11 28.49 -9.18
C PHE A 25 16.73 27.84 -10.53
N LYS A 26 16.45 26.53 -10.56
CA LYS A 26 16.09 25.83 -11.81
C LYS A 26 14.64 26.11 -12.22
N SER A 27 14.45 26.28 -13.53
CA SER A 27 13.14 26.50 -14.15
C SER A 27 12.89 25.47 -15.26
N TYR A 28 11.64 25.06 -15.41
CA TYR A 28 11.19 23.99 -16.30
C TYR A 28 10.08 24.48 -17.23
N SER A 29 9.99 23.87 -18.42
CA SER A 29 8.96 24.15 -19.43
C SER A 29 7.63 23.47 -19.15
N SER A 30 7.60 22.45 -18.28
CA SER A 30 6.40 21.72 -17.90
C SER A 30 6.31 21.50 -16.39
N LYS A 31 5.08 21.45 -15.86
CA LYS A 31 4.81 21.13 -14.46
C LYS A 31 5.29 19.74 -14.08
N SER A 32 5.17 18.76 -14.98
CA SER A 32 5.62 17.38 -14.75
C SER A 32 7.12 17.28 -14.50
N ASN A 33 7.91 18.06 -15.24
CA ASN A 33 9.36 18.09 -15.09
C ASN A 33 9.76 18.79 -13.78
N LEU A 34 9.09 19.88 -13.43
CA LEU A 34 9.28 20.54 -12.13
C LEU A 34 8.94 19.58 -10.97
N ASN A 35 7.80 18.89 -11.03
CA ASN A 35 7.39 17.96 -9.98
C ASN A 35 8.38 16.80 -9.82
N THR A 36 8.87 16.25 -10.93
CA THR A 36 9.91 15.20 -10.90
C THR A 36 11.19 15.73 -10.27
N HIS A 37 11.63 16.92 -10.66
CA HIS A 37 12.81 17.56 -10.08
C HIS A 37 12.69 17.77 -8.57
N VAL A 38 11.57 18.35 -8.10
CA VAL A 38 11.34 18.58 -6.66
C VAL A 38 11.30 17.26 -5.92
N ARG A 39 10.63 16.25 -6.47
CA ARG A 39 10.53 14.92 -5.88
C ARG A 39 11.87 14.20 -5.78
N ASP A 40 12.73 14.35 -6.78
CA ASP A 40 13.97 13.57 -6.86
C ASP A 40 15.13 14.26 -6.12
N LEU A 41 15.12 15.59 -6.00
CA LEU A 41 16.23 16.37 -5.42
C LEU A 41 15.89 17.16 -4.15
N HIS A 42 14.62 17.46 -3.89
CA HIS A 42 14.20 18.30 -2.77
C HIS A 42 13.27 17.59 -1.78
N ALA A 43 12.72 16.43 -2.14
CA ALA A 43 11.97 15.61 -1.19
C ALA A 43 12.93 14.92 -0.22
N ALA A 44 12.56 14.91 1.07
CA ALA A 44 13.30 14.20 2.10
C ALA A 44 13.27 12.67 1.92
N VAL A 45 12.23 12.16 1.25
CA VAL A 45 12.09 10.73 0.93
C VAL A 45 12.00 10.57 -0.59
N PRO A 46 12.92 9.83 -1.23
CA PRO A 46 12.83 9.56 -2.65
C PRO A 46 11.57 8.75 -2.91
N GLN A 47 10.66 9.33 -3.70
CA GLN A 47 9.48 8.64 -4.18
C GLN A 47 9.91 7.59 -5.19
N VAL A 48 9.91 6.35 -4.73
CA VAL A 48 10.18 5.17 -5.56
C VAL A 48 8.87 4.51 -5.96
N PHE A 49 8.81 4.10 -7.21
CA PHE A 49 7.72 3.31 -7.77
C PHE A 49 8.08 1.84 -7.62
N THR A 50 7.38 1.14 -6.73
CA THR A 50 7.61 -0.29 -6.48
C THR A 50 6.74 -1.14 -7.41
N CYS A 51 7.33 -2.19 -7.99
CA CYS A 51 6.60 -3.18 -8.78
C CYS A 51 5.72 -4.04 -7.87
N PRO A 52 4.40 -4.17 -8.14
CA PRO A 52 3.50 -4.97 -7.32
C PRO A 52 3.76 -6.48 -7.43
N TYR A 53 4.50 -6.93 -8.44
CA TYR A 53 4.74 -8.35 -8.73
C TYR A 53 6.09 -8.87 -8.20
N CYS A 54 7.12 -8.03 -8.14
CA CYS A 54 8.47 -8.45 -7.76
C CYS A 54 9.18 -7.49 -6.80
N ASN A 55 8.50 -6.48 -6.28
CA ASN A 55 9.02 -5.50 -5.31
C ASN A 55 10.25 -4.70 -5.77
N LYS A 56 10.63 -4.74 -7.05
CA LYS A 56 11.68 -3.89 -7.61
C LYS A 56 11.27 -2.41 -7.58
N LYS A 57 12.20 -1.54 -7.20
CA LYS A 57 11.98 -0.10 -7.03
C LYS A 57 12.54 0.67 -8.23
N TYR A 58 11.80 1.66 -8.69
CA TYR A 58 12.15 2.52 -9.82
C TYR A 58 12.03 4.00 -9.44
N SER A 59 12.90 4.86 -9.95
CA SER A 59 12.83 6.32 -9.73
C SER A 59 11.76 7.01 -10.59
N SER A 60 11.24 6.33 -11.62
CA SER A 60 10.24 6.91 -12.53
C SER A 60 9.09 5.96 -12.84
N LYS A 61 7.91 6.54 -13.07
CA LYS A 61 6.71 5.80 -13.48
C LYS A 61 6.91 5.11 -14.83
N ASN A 62 7.62 5.74 -15.77
CA ASN A 62 7.86 5.17 -17.10
C ASN A 62 8.75 3.92 -17.01
N SER A 63 9.80 3.97 -16.18
CA SER A 63 10.67 2.82 -15.93
C SER A 63 9.88 1.65 -15.33
N LEU A 64 9.01 1.91 -14.35
CA LEU A 64 8.14 0.88 -13.78
C LEU A 64 7.18 0.30 -14.85
N ARG A 65 6.53 1.13 -15.67
CA ARG A 65 5.61 0.66 -16.72
C ARG A 65 6.31 -0.21 -17.77
N TYR A 66 7.52 0.18 -18.17
CA TYR A 66 8.33 -0.62 -19.08
C TYR A 66 8.67 -1.96 -18.46
N HIS A 67 9.15 -1.97 -17.22
CA HIS A 67 9.43 -3.20 -16.49
C HIS A 67 8.22 -4.13 -16.40
N ILE A 68 7.05 -3.62 -16.00
CA ILE A 68 5.82 -4.43 -15.93
C ILE A 68 5.46 -5.00 -17.30
N THR A 69 5.58 -4.20 -18.36
CA THR A 69 5.24 -4.64 -19.73
C THR A 69 6.17 -5.75 -20.23
N MET A 70 7.45 -5.71 -19.86
CA MET A 70 8.46 -6.67 -20.32
C MET A 70 8.52 -7.94 -19.47
N TYR A 71 8.36 -7.83 -18.16
CA TYR A 71 8.59 -8.94 -17.22
C TYR A 71 7.33 -9.47 -16.54
N HIS A 72 6.25 -8.67 -16.47
CA HIS A 72 5.02 -9.02 -15.75
C HIS A 72 3.77 -8.83 -16.62
N ARG A 73 3.90 -9.15 -17.91
CA ARG A 73 2.82 -8.95 -18.88
C ARG A 73 1.62 -9.85 -18.59
N GLU A 74 1.88 -11.09 -18.18
CA GLU A 74 0.84 -12.08 -17.93
C GLU A 74 0.07 -11.79 -16.64
N GLU A 75 0.79 -11.44 -15.57
CA GLU A 75 0.23 -11.03 -14.28
C GLU A 75 -0.63 -9.78 -14.47
N LYS A 76 -0.10 -8.76 -15.17
CA LYS A 76 -0.87 -7.56 -15.52
C LYS A 76 -2.15 -7.89 -16.28
N ASN A 77 -2.11 -8.80 -17.24
CA ASN A 77 -3.29 -9.17 -18.03
C ASN A 77 -4.33 -9.91 -17.18
N ARG A 78 -3.89 -10.76 -16.24
CA ARG A 78 -4.77 -11.45 -15.28
C ARG A 78 -5.44 -10.45 -14.33
N ASP A 79 -4.69 -9.52 -13.76
CA ASP A 79 -5.23 -8.47 -12.91
C ASP A 79 -6.21 -7.58 -13.66
N GLN A 80 -5.89 -7.23 -14.91
CA GLN A 80 -6.78 -6.45 -15.74
C GLN A 80 -8.07 -7.22 -16.09
N ALA A 81 -7.99 -8.52 -16.39
CA ALA A 81 -9.15 -9.37 -16.61
C ALA A 81 -10.02 -9.50 -15.34
N LEU A 82 -9.40 -9.62 -14.17
CA LEU A 82 -10.11 -9.65 -12.89
C LEU A 82 -10.81 -8.32 -12.60
N GLN A 83 -10.13 -7.19 -12.85
CA GLN A 83 -10.72 -5.85 -12.71
C GLN A 83 -11.92 -5.65 -13.64
N HIS A 84 -11.82 -6.12 -14.89
CA HIS A 84 -12.93 -6.08 -15.84
C HIS A 84 -14.09 -6.99 -15.42
N ALA A 85 -13.80 -8.20 -14.96
CA ALA A 85 -14.82 -9.13 -14.47
C ALA A 85 -15.59 -8.54 -13.27
N ILE A 86 -14.89 -7.90 -12.33
CA ILE A 86 -15.49 -7.21 -11.19
C ILE A 86 -16.33 -6.02 -11.65
N ALA A 87 -15.85 -5.23 -12.63
CA ALA A 87 -16.60 -4.11 -13.19
C ALA A 87 -17.89 -4.58 -13.90
N THR A 88 -17.86 -5.71 -14.61
CA THR A 88 -19.04 -6.29 -15.27
C THR A 88 -19.99 -7.01 -14.33
N ALA A 89 -19.55 -7.36 -13.12
CA ALA A 89 -20.36 -7.99 -12.09
C ALA A 89 -21.09 -6.97 -11.18
N GLN A 90 -20.89 -5.67 -11.40
CA GLN A 90 -21.68 -4.65 -10.70
C GLN A 90 -23.10 -4.61 -11.28
N PRO A 91 -24.16 -4.58 -10.43
CA PRO A 91 -25.52 -4.35 -10.92
C PRO A 91 -25.57 -2.99 -11.61
N MET A 92 -26.00 -3.00 -12.87
CA MET A 92 -26.17 -1.80 -13.70
C MET A 92 -26.92 -0.73 -12.89
N PRO A 93 -26.41 0.52 -12.80
CA PRO A 93 -27.20 1.58 -12.20
C PRO A 93 -28.45 1.77 -13.06
N ALA A 94 -29.62 1.68 -12.42
CA ALA A 94 -30.91 1.94 -13.05
C ALA A 94 -31.01 3.43 -13.41
N HIS A 95 -30.38 3.84 -14.50
CA HIS A 95 -30.63 5.13 -15.12
C HIS A 95 -31.74 4.97 -16.15
N GLY A 96 -32.79 5.75 -15.93
CA GLY A 96 -34.05 5.73 -16.65
C GLY A 96 -33.89 5.79 -18.16
N LEU A 97 -34.73 5.00 -18.80
CA LEU A 97 -34.90 4.92 -20.25
C LEU A 97 -35.32 6.29 -20.80
N HIS A 98 -34.40 6.99 -21.43
CA HIS A 98 -34.72 7.97 -22.46
C HIS A 98 -34.24 7.37 -23.78
N GLY A 99 -35.20 6.93 -24.60
CA GLY A 99 -34.97 6.23 -25.84
C GLY A 99 -34.47 7.12 -26.98
N SER A 100 -33.78 6.49 -27.93
CA SER A 100 -34.14 6.51 -29.35
C SER A 100 -33.41 5.40 -30.09
N PRO A 101 -34.05 4.73 -31.08
CA PRO A 101 -33.49 3.60 -31.81
C PRO A 101 -32.94 4.02 -33.19
N ASN A 102 -31.84 3.38 -33.61
CA ASN A 102 -31.40 3.14 -35.00
C ASN A 102 -29.95 2.61 -34.96
N THR A 103 -29.46 1.64 -35.72
CA THR A 103 -29.84 1.01 -37.00
C THR A 103 -29.24 -0.41 -37.08
N HIS A 104 -29.97 -1.33 -37.71
CA HIS A 104 -29.54 -2.46 -38.58
C HIS A 104 -28.09 -3.00 -38.52
N ASP A 105 -27.95 -4.30 -38.19
CA ASP A 105 -27.56 -5.38 -39.14
C ASP A 105 -27.50 -6.76 -38.41
N PRO A 106 -28.35 -7.76 -38.74
CA PRO A 106 -28.22 -9.11 -38.20
C PRO A 106 -27.62 -10.04 -39.27
N SER A 107 -26.31 -9.98 -39.48
CA SER A 107 -25.60 -11.01 -40.23
C SER A 107 -24.25 -11.35 -39.60
N ARG A 108 -24.29 -12.09 -38.48
CA ARG A 108 -23.27 -13.11 -38.17
C ARG A 108 -23.74 -14.10 -37.12
N VAL A 109 -24.49 -15.11 -37.55
CA VAL A 109 -24.63 -16.37 -36.80
C VAL A 109 -23.30 -17.13 -36.89
N ASN A 110 -22.37 -16.83 -35.99
CA ASN A 110 -21.22 -17.70 -35.76
C ASN A 110 -21.56 -18.63 -34.59
N GLN A 111 -22.03 -19.82 -34.96
CA GLN A 111 -22.16 -20.98 -34.11
C GLN A 111 -20.76 -21.41 -33.65
N LEU A 112 -20.51 -21.40 -32.33
CA LEU A 112 -19.41 -22.11 -31.68
C LEU A 112 -19.98 -22.90 -30.48
N PRO A 113 -19.34 -24.01 -30.09
CA PRO A 113 -20.04 -25.22 -29.64
C PRO A 113 -20.54 -25.09 -28.19
N THR A 114 -21.86 -25.15 -28.01
CA THR A 114 -22.48 -25.44 -26.71
C THR A 114 -22.25 -26.91 -26.39
N GLY A 115 -21.09 -27.20 -25.79
CA GLY A 115 -20.68 -28.56 -25.53
C GLY A 115 -19.87 -28.71 -24.26
N HIS A 116 -20.36 -28.22 -23.11
CA HIS A 116 -19.94 -28.72 -21.80
C HIS A 116 -21.13 -28.69 -20.84
N GLN A 117 -21.43 -29.85 -20.25
CA GLN A 117 -22.64 -30.13 -19.48
C GLN A 117 -22.78 -29.18 -18.26
N PRO A 118 -23.86 -28.37 -18.15
CA PRO A 118 -24.07 -27.47 -17.01
C PRO A 118 -24.15 -28.21 -15.67
N HIS A 119 -24.51 -29.50 -15.70
CA HIS A 119 -24.57 -30.37 -14.52
C HIS A 119 -23.19 -30.62 -13.87
N GLN A 120 -22.11 -30.67 -14.66
CA GLN A 120 -20.77 -30.94 -14.13
C GLN A 120 -20.20 -29.74 -13.37
N VAL A 121 -20.49 -28.52 -13.87
CA VAL A 121 -20.09 -27.27 -13.23
C VAL A 121 -20.87 -27.04 -11.94
N GLN A 122 -22.17 -27.38 -11.92
CA GLN A 122 -22.99 -27.32 -10.70
C GLN A 122 -22.51 -28.33 -9.65
N HIS A 123 -22.19 -29.55 -10.05
CA HIS A 123 -21.68 -30.57 -9.13
C HIS A 123 -20.32 -30.17 -8.53
N GLN A 124 -19.40 -29.61 -9.32
CA GLN A 124 -18.14 -29.08 -8.81
C GLN A 124 -18.36 -27.93 -7.82
N ALA A 125 -19.26 -26.99 -8.12
CA ALA A 125 -19.57 -25.89 -7.21
C ALA A 125 -20.13 -26.41 -5.87
N GLN A 126 -20.99 -27.42 -5.92
CA GLN A 126 -21.58 -28.03 -4.72
C GLN A 126 -20.53 -28.79 -3.88
N GLN A 127 -19.57 -29.45 -4.54
CA GLN A 127 -18.44 -30.09 -3.86
C GLN A 127 -17.53 -29.07 -3.16
N VAL A 128 -17.24 -27.94 -3.81
CA VAL A 128 -16.44 -26.85 -3.22
C VAL A 128 -17.17 -26.21 -2.03
N GLN A 129 -18.49 -26.04 -2.12
CA GLN A 129 -19.31 -25.55 -1.00
C GLN A 129 -19.27 -26.52 0.19
N GLN A 130 -19.38 -27.82 -0.06
CA GLN A 130 -19.33 -28.84 0.99
C GLN A 130 -17.95 -28.89 1.67
N GLN A 131 -16.87 -28.83 0.89
CA GLN A 131 -15.50 -28.74 1.43
C GLN A 131 -15.29 -27.47 2.26
N THR A 132 -15.85 -26.34 1.81
CA THR A 132 -15.76 -25.07 2.55
C THR A 132 -16.50 -25.16 3.89
N GLN A 133 -17.70 -25.75 3.92
CA GLN A 133 -18.44 -25.98 5.16
C GLN A 133 -17.68 -26.91 6.12
N GLN A 134 -17.05 -27.97 5.60
CA GLN A 134 -16.24 -28.87 6.41
C GLN A 134 -15.03 -28.15 7.04
N MET A 135 -14.34 -27.30 6.28
CA MET A 135 -13.23 -26.50 6.79
C MET A 135 -13.68 -25.50 7.87
N GLN A 136 -14.84 -24.87 7.69
CA GLN A 136 -15.42 -23.97 8.69
C GLN A 136 -15.77 -24.70 10.00
N GLN A 137 -16.33 -25.92 9.92
CA GLN A 137 -16.62 -26.74 11.10
C GLN A 137 -15.34 -27.15 11.84
N GLN A 138 -14.29 -27.53 11.11
CA GLN A 138 -12.98 -27.83 11.71
C GLN A 138 -12.38 -26.61 12.41
N ALA A 139 -12.47 -25.43 11.78
CA ALA A 139 -11.98 -24.19 12.40
C ALA A 139 -12.74 -23.87 13.71
N GLN A 140 -14.07 -24.04 13.73
CA GLN A 140 -14.87 -23.87 14.94
C GLN A 140 -14.50 -24.88 16.03
N GLN A 141 -14.22 -26.13 15.67
CA GLN A 141 -13.78 -27.15 16.62
C GLN A 141 -12.44 -26.79 17.26
N VAL A 142 -11.48 -26.29 16.47
CA VAL A 142 -10.17 -25.83 17.00
C VAL A 142 -10.37 -24.64 17.94
N GLN A 143 -11.24 -23.69 17.61
CA GLN A 143 -11.57 -22.57 18.49
C GLN A 143 -12.18 -23.03 19.82
N GLN A 144 -13.10 -24.00 19.79
CA GLN A 144 -13.69 -24.57 21.00
C GLN A 144 -12.66 -25.30 21.86
N GLN A 145 -11.75 -26.07 21.24
CA GLN A 145 -10.65 -26.73 21.95
C GLN A 145 -9.72 -25.71 22.61
N ALA A 146 -9.37 -24.62 21.91
CA ALA A 146 -8.55 -23.56 22.48
C ALA A 146 -9.23 -22.90 23.70
N GLN A 147 -10.54 -22.64 23.62
CA GLN A 147 -11.32 -22.13 24.75
C GLN A 147 -11.33 -23.13 25.93
N GLN A 148 -11.51 -24.42 25.68
CA GLN A 148 -11.46 -25.46 26.72
C GLN A 148 -10.10 -25.50 27.42
N VAL A 149 -9.00 -25.45 26.65
CA VAL A 149 -7.64 -25.40 27.21
C VAL A 149 -7.46 -24.15 28.07
N GLN A 150 -7.93 -23.00 27.60
CA GLN A 150 -7.85 -21.74 28.34
C GLN A 150 -8.64 -21.79 29.66
N GLN A 151 -9.85 -22.34 29.65
CA GLN A 151 -10.67 -22.53 30.85
C GLN A 151 -10.01 -23.50 31.84
N HIS A 152 -9.42 -24.59 31.34
CA HIS A 152 -8.70 -25.54 32.17
C HIS A 152 -7.47 -24.91 32.83
N LEU A 153 -6.68 -24.14 32.08
CA LEU A 153 -5.51 -23.43 32.61
C LEU A 153 -5.93 -22.40 33.69
N TYR A 154 -7.00 -21.66 33.46
CA TYR A 154 -7.53 -20.69 34.42
C TYR A 154 -7.98 -21.37 35.72
N SER A 155 -8.66 -22.51 35.63
CA SER A 155 -9.07 -23.32 36.78
C SER A 155 -7.87 -23.88 37.57
N GLN A 156 -6.77 -24.27 36.89
CA GLN A 156 -5.54 -24.69 37.56
C GLN A 156 -4.85 -23.55 38.32
N LEU A 157 -4.88 -22.32 37.79
CA LEU A 157 -4.31 -21.14 38.44
C LEU A 157 -5.08 -20.67 39.67
N GLN A 158 -6.32 -21.14 39.85
CA GLN A 158 -7.21 -20.74 40.95
C GLN A 158 -7.32 -21.76 42.09
N GLN A 159 -6.54 -22.84 42.05
CA GLN A 159 -6.50 -23.77 43.18
C GLN A 159 -5.92 -23.06 44.41
N PRO A 160 -6.62 -23.08 45.56
CA PRO A 160 -6.16 -22.43 46.78
C PRO A 160 -5.06 -23.30 47.42
N GLY A 161 -3.84 -23.16 46.91
CA GLY A 161 -2.62 -23.77 47.42
C GLY A 161 -1.63 -22.69 47.82
N GLY A 162 -1.97 -21.90 48.83
CA GLY A 162 -1.03 -20.98 49.46
C GLY A 162 0.10 -21.76 50.14
N GLN A 163 1.26 -21.79 49.50
CA GLN A 163 2.54 -21.86 50.21
C GLN A 163 3.38 -20.68 49.76
N GLN A 164 3.30 -19.64 50.58
CA GLN A 164 4.15 -18.47 50.58
C GLN A 164 5.62 -18.94 50.73
N LEU A 165 6.38 -18.90 49.64
CA LEU A 165 7.84 -18.91 49.68
C LEU A 165 8.28 -17.52 49.25
N GLU A 166 8.52 -16.68 50.27
CA GLU A 166 9.22 -15.39 50.16
C GLU A 166 10.59 -15.60 49.51
N PRO A 167 10.99 -14.80 48.51
CA PRO A 167 12.37 -14.77 48.03
C PRO A 167 13.19 -13.81 48.90
N GLN A 168 14.06 -14.34 49.76
CA GLN A 168 15.18 -13.57 50.30
C GLN A 168 16.38 -13.70 49.38
N VAL A 169 16.67 -12.68 48.58
CA VAL A 169 18.03 -12.42 48.06
C VAL A 169 18.25 -10.91 47.94
N GLU A 170 19.34 -10.46 48.56
CA GLU A 170 19.83 -9.08 48.68
C GLU A 170 19.81 -8.25 47.40
N LEU A 171 19.29 -7.03 47.50
CA LEU A 171 19.57 -5.91 46.61
C LEU A 171 20.80 -5.16 47.15
N SER A 172 21.95 -5.32 46.48
CA SER A 172 23.08 -4.41 46.62
C SER A 172 23.32 -3.66 45.30
N MET A 173 23.39 -2.33 45.43
CA MET A 173 24.00 -1.35 44.51
C MET A 173 23.28 -1.05 43.18
N VAL A 174 22.48 0.02 43.17
CA VAL A 174 22.68 1.10 42.17
C VAL A 174 22.33 2.45 42.78
N GLU A 175 23.30 3.35 42.68
CA GLU A 175 23.44 4.63 43.37
C GLU A 175 22.58 5.73 42.73
N GLU A 176 22.04 6.60 43.58
CA GLU A 176 21.33 7.83 43.25
C GLU A 176 22.25 8.84 42.55
N ALA A 177 21.95 9.23 41.31
CA ALA A 177 22.49 10.46 40.73
C ALA A 177 21.44 11.58 40.83
N LYS A 178 21.60 12.39 41.88
CA LYS A 178 20.82 13.61 42.12
C LYS A 178 21.09 14.66 41.06
N TYR A 179 19.99 15.29 40.69
CA TYR A 179 19.85 16.56 39.99
C TYR A 179 20.88 17.62 40.42
N GLN A 180 21.63 18.20 39.46
CA GLN A 180 22.28 19.48 39.64
C GLN A 180 22.19 20.29 38.33
N VAL A 181 21.43 21.38 38.39
CA VAL A 181 21.34 22.41 37.36
C VAL A 181 22.47 23.44 37.59
N CYS A 182 23.22 23.75 36.54
CA CYS A 182 23.70 25.10 36.21
C CYS A 182 23.93 25.11 34.67
N GLY A 183 23.65 26.15 33.89
CA GLY A 183 23.70 27.57 34.21
C GLY A 183 24.87 28.20 33.43
N ALA A 184 24.61 28.51 32.16
CA ALA A 184 25.24 29.54 31.33
C ALA A 184 26.68 29.40 30.79
N THR A 185 26.79 29.94 29.57
CA THR A 185 27.93 30.52 28.84
C THR A 185 28.74 29.64 27.88
N ASN A 186 28.48 29.93 26.59
CA ASN A 186 29.45 29.90 25.50
C ASN A 186 30.84 30.39 25.95
N THR A 187 31.91 29.70 25.55
CA THR A 187 33.13 30.33 25.01
C THR A 187 33.96 29.28 24.26
N VAL A 188 34.49 29.77 23.15
CA VAL A 188 35.32 29.21 22.08
C VAL A 188 36.71 28.74 22.52
N MET A 189 37.37 28.07 21.56
CA MET A 189 38.82 27.86 21.35
C MET A 189 39.32 26.46 21.74
N SER A 190 39.61 25.59 20.77
CA SER A 190 40.75 25.62 19.84
C SER A 190 42.08 25.50 20.59
N GLU A 191 42.77 24.36 20.45
CA GLU A 191 44.08 24.25 19.79
C GLU A 191 44.86 22.99 20.23
N THR A 192 45.31 22.27 19.20
CA THR A 192 46.60 21.58 19.07
C THR A 192 46.99 20.52 20.10
N HIS A 193 47.29 19.32 19.61
CA HIS A 193 48.56 18.66 19.93
C HIS A 193 49.03 17.88 18.68
N LYS A 194 50.28 18.13 18.32
CA LYS A 194 51.04 17.57 17.19
C LYS A 194 51.09 16.05 17.18
N CYS A 195 51.06 15.50 15.96
CA CYS A 195 52.10 14.60 15.47
C CYS A 195 52.76 15.33 14.29
#